data_AF-A0A2I0WT48-F1
#
_entry.id   AF-A0A2I0WT48-F1
#
_cell.length_a   1.000
_cell.length_b   1.000
_cell.length_c   1.000
_cell.angle_alpha   90.00
_cell.angle_beta   90.00
_cell.angle_gamma   90.00
#
_symmetry.space_group_name_H-M   'P 1'
#
loop_
_entity.id
_entity.type
_entity.pdbx_description
1 polymer ?
#
loop_
_entity_poly.entity_id
_entity_poly.type
_entity_poly.pdbx_seq_one_letter_code
_entity_poly.pdbx_strand_id
1 'polypeptide(L)' 'MESRLISKPQLMMTMEVLFVELKVPIHPKAFETSLKLSTWCWRQQGIKGVWIKLPIELASLVQIIVKVFENFLYI' A
#
# COMPACT_ATOMS: atom_id res chain seq x y z
N MET A 1 -35.74 -1.07 11.29
CA MET A 1 -35.92 -0.92 9.83
C MET A 1 -34.85 0.06 9.38
N GLU A 2 -33.61 -0.43 9.23
CA GLU A 2 -32.96 -0.60 7.92
C GLU A 2 -32.66 0.76 7.27
N SER A 3 -31.43 1.27 7.36
CA SER A 3 -30.46 0.94 6.31
C SER A 3 -29.00 1.02 6.80
N ARG A 4 -28.37 -0.16 6.85
CA ARG A 4 -26.92 -0.36 6.70
C ARG A 4 -26.54 -0.05 5.24
N LEU A 5 -25.69 0.94 4.98
CA LEU A 5 -24.94 1.08 3.73
C LEU A 5 -23.53 1.65 4.02
N ILE A 6 -22.69 0.82 4.65
CA ILE A 6 -21.23 0.66 4.48
C ILE A 6 -20.48 1.90 3.91
N SER A 7 -19.49 2.50 4.60
CA SER A 7 -18.10 2.02 4.42
C SER A 7 -17.05 2.65 5.36
N LYS A 8 -16.53 1.76 6.21
CA LYS A 8 -15.12 1.54 6.55
C LYS A 8 -14.42 2.44 7.59
N PRO A 9 -13.51 1.81 8.37
CA PRO A 9 -13.27 2.16 9.76
C PRO A 9 -12.27 3.30 9.89
N GLN A 10 -12.60 4.26 10.76
CA GLN A 10 -11.64 5.18 11.33
C GLN A 10 -10.69 4.38 12.25
N LEU A 11 -9.41 4.37 11.92
CA LEU A 11 -8.29 4.15 12.86
C LEU A 11 -8.32 2.84 13.66
N MET A 12 -8.03 1.71 13.01
CA MET A 12 -7.43 0.59 13.75
C MET A 12 -5.91 0.73 13.69
N MET A 13 -5.36 1.55 14.61
CA MET A 13 -3.94 1.60 14.93
C MET A 13 -3.51 0.28 15.57
N THR A 14 -3.38 -0.79 14.78
CA THR A 14 -2.42 -1.85 15.12
C THR A 14 -1.07 -1.34 14.65
N MET A 15 -0.15 -1.07 15.57
CA MET A 15 1.14 -0.35 15.41
C MET A 15 2.11 -0.94 14.35
N GLU A 16 1.67 -1.90 13.55
CA GLU A 16 2.48 -2.69 12.63
C GLU A 16 1.96 -2.64 11.19
N VAL A 17 0.88 -1.89 10.89
CA VAL A 17 0.25 -1.87 9.56
C VAL A 17 0.08 -0.45 9.03
N LEU A 18 0.61 -0.18 7.82
CA LEU A 18 0.53 1.11 7.14
C LEU A 18 -0.52 1.11 6.02
N PHE A 19 -1.29 2.18 5.91
CA PHE A 19 -2.23 2.41 4.81
C PHE A 19 -1.70 3.50 3.88
N VAL A 20 -1.59 3.18 2.59
CA VAL A 20 -1.12 4.09 1.53
C VAL A 20 -2.21 4.22 0.47
N GLU A 21 -2.55 5.45 0.08
CA GLU A 21 -3.54 5.71 -0.97
C GLU A 21 -2.87 6.41 -2.16
N LEU A 22 -2.94 5.79 -3.32
CA LEU A 22 -2.47 6.39 -4.58
C LEU A 22 -3.61 7.21 -5.19
N LYS A 23 -3.48 8.54 -5.16
CA LYS A 23 -4.49 9.46 -5.70
C LYS A 23 -4.14 10.04 -7.07
N VAL A 24 -2.86 10.04 -7.42
CA VAL A 24 -2.36 10.71 -8.62
C VAL A 24 -1.73 9.68 -9.54
N PRO A 25 -1.95 9.76 -10.86
CA PRO A 25 -1.22 8.96 -11.82
C PRO A 25 0.28 9.28 -11.73
N ILE A 26 1.06 8.29 -11.33
CA ILE A 26 2.52 8.37 -11.22
C ILE A 26 3.12 7.50 -12.32
N HIS A 27 4.16 8.00 -12.97
CA HIS A 27 4.90 7.24 -13.97
C HIS A 27 5.45 5.93 -13.35
N PRO A 28 5.26 4.76 -13.98
CA PRO A 28 5.56 3.45 -13.37
C PRO A 28 6.99 3.32 -12.82
N LYS A 29 7.98 3.85 -13.53
CA LYS A 29 9.41 3.84 -13.13
C LYS A 29 9.68 4.68 -11.87
N ALA A 30 9.02 5.84 -11.77
CA ALA A 30 9.15 6.72 -10.62
C ALA A 30 8.48 6.08 -9.40
N PHE A 31 7.30 5.50 -9.60
CA PHE A 31 6.59 4.75 -8.57
C PHE A 31 7.41 3.57 -8.04
N GLU A 32 8.04 2.78 -8.90
CA GLU A 32 8.90 1.66 -8.50
C GLU A 32 10.04 2.13 -7.57
N THR A 33 10.72 3.21 -7.93
CA THR A 33 11.84 3.75 -7.15
C THR A 33 11.37 4.23 -5.77
N SER A 34 10.29 5.00 -5.74
CA SER A 34 9.70 5.48 -4.48
C SER A 34 9.25 4.32 -3.60
N LEU A 35 8.58 3.32 -4.17
CA LEU A 35 8.08 2.17 -3.41
C LEU A 35 9.22 1.33 -2.79
N LYS A 36 10.35 1.17 -3.49
CA LYS A 36 11.55 0.51 -2.94
C LYS A 36 12.13 1.26 -1.75
N LEU A 37 12.22 2.58 -1.84
CA LEU A 37 12.71 3.42 -0.74
C LEU A 37 11.76 3.40 0.46
N SER A 38 10.45 3.50 0.20
CA SER A 38 9.43 3.43 1.25
C SER A 38 9.41 2.08 1.94
N THR A 39 9.46 0.97 1.19
CA THR A 39 9.51 -0.38 1.78
C THR A 39 10.75 -0.60 2.65
N TRP A 40 11.91 -0.06 2.27
CA TRP A 40 13.10 -0.08 3.13
C TRP A 40 12.88 0.70 4.43
N CYS A 41 12.30 1.90 4.35
CA CYS A 41 11.99 2.72 5.52
C CYS A 41 10.98 2.04 6.46
N TRP A 42 9.94 1.41 5.91
CA TRP A 42 8.92 0.70 6.68
C TRP A 42 9.48 -0.51 7.43
N ARG A 43 10.45 -1.23 6.84
CA ARG A 43 11.16 -2.30 7.57
C ARG A 43 11.92 -1.76 8.77
N GLN A 44 12.64 -0.66 8.60
CA GLN A 44 13.40 -0.04 9.70
C GLN A 44 12.47 0.47 10.82
N GLN A 45 11.24 0.84 10.47
CA GLN A 45 10.20 1.25 11.42
C GLN A 45 9.44 0.07 12.07
N GLY A 46 9.76 -1.18 11.71
CA GLY A 46 9.09 -2.36 12.26
C GLY A 46 7.67 -2.58 11.73
N ILE A 47 7.31 -1.96 10.60
CA ILE A 47 6.01 -2.17 9.97
C ILE A 47 5.99 -3.55 9.31
N LYS A 48 4.99 -4.37 9.67
CA LYS A 48 4.81 -5.75 9.23
C LYS A 48 3.80 -5.90 8.09
N GLY A 49 2.88 -4.95 7.93
CA GLY A 49 1.86 -4.98 6.88
C GLY A 49 1.71 -3.64 6.18
N VAL A 50 1.48 -3.66 4.87
CA VAL A 50 1.17 -2.45 4.10
C VAL A 50 -0.06 -2.70 3.25
N TRP A 51 -1.06 -1.85 3.40
CA TRP A 51 -2.26 -1.83 2.59
C TRP A 51 -2.19 -0.68 1.61
N ILE A 52 -2.14 -0.99 0.32
CA ILE A 52 -2.12 0.02 -0.73
C ILE A 52 -3.50 0.06 -1.41
N LYS A 53 -4.18 1.19 -1.27
CA LYS A 53 -5.40 1.49 -2.00
C LYS A 53 -5.02 2.07 -3.36
N LEU A 54 -5.31 1.30 -4.40
CA LEU A 54 -4.97 1.60 -5.79
C LEU A 54 -6.26 1.87 -6.60
N PRO A 55 -6.37 3.00 -7.31
CA PRO A 55 -7.41 3.22 -8.31
C PRO A 55 -7.29 2.20 -9.44
N ILE A 56 -8.42 1.79 -10.03
CA ILE A 56 -8.45 0.79 -11.10
C ILE A 56 -7.69 1.25 -12.36
N GLU A 57 -7.64 2.55 -12.61
CA GLU A 57 -6.87 3.18 -13.69
C GLU A 57 -5.37 2.91 -13.59
N LEU A 58 -4.88 2.67 -12.37
CA LEU A 58 -3.48 2.38 -12.08
C LEU A 58 -3.21 0.89 -11.90
N ALA A 59 -4.15 0.01 -12.28
CA ALA A 59 -4.03 -1.45 -12.14
C ALA A 59 -2.76 -2.02 -12.81
N SER A 60 -2.22 -1.36 -13.83
CA SER A 60 -0.93 -1.71 -14.44
C SER A 60 0.25 -1.67 -13.45
N LEU A 61 0.16 -0.86 -12.39
CA LEU A 61 1.18 -0.77 -11.34
C LEU A 61 1.13 -1.93 -10.35
N VAL A 62 0.07 -2.76 -10.33
CA VAL A 62 -0.05 -3.91 -9.43
C VAL A 62 1.14 -4.86 -9.61
N GLN A 63 1.57 -5.09 -10.85
CA GLN A 63 2.72 -5.95 -11.12
C GLN A 63 4.01 -5.41 -10.49
N ILE A 64 4.19 -4.08 -10.51
CA ILE A 64 5.33 -3.40 -9.88
C ILE A 64 5.25 -3.53 -8.37
N ILE A 65 4.07 -3.33 -7.79
CA ILE A 65 3.82 -3.48 -6.35
C ILE A 65 4.21 -4.89 -5.92
N VAL A 66 3.64 -5.93 -6.54
CA VAL A 66 3.89 -7.32 -6.17
C VAL A 66 5.38 -7.64 -6.23
N LYS A 67 6.09 -7.24 -7.29
CA LYS A 67 7.53 -7.47 -7.43
C LYS A 67 8.37 -6.80 -6.32
N VAL A 68 7.99 -5.59 -5.90
CA VAL A 68 8.68 -4.88 -4.82
C VAL A 68 8.37 -5.51 -3.46
N PHE A 69 7.12 -5.94 -3.23
CA PHE A 69 6.69 -6.58 -1.97
C PHE A 69 7.11 -8.04 -1.83
N GLU A 70 7.36 -8.75 -2.91
CA GLU A 70 7.96 -10.10 -2.87
C GLU A 70 9.28 -10.06 -2.09
N ASN A 71 10.09 -9.02 -2.30
CA ASN A 71 11.32 -8.79 -1.53
C ASN A 71 11.06 -8.36 -0.07
N PHE A 72 9.84 -7.91 0.27
CA PHE A 72 9.42 -7.45 1.59
C PHE A 72 8.96 -8.58 2.51
N LEU A 73 8.39 -9.65 1.96
CA LEU A 73 7.81 -10.77 2.72
C LEU A 73 8.77 -11.95 2.96
N TYR A 74 9.94 -11.99 2.32
CA TYR A 74 10.84 -13.17 2.28
C TYR A 74 12.05 -13.10 3.24
N ILE A 75 11.87 -12.60 4.48
CA ILE A 75 12.88 -12.72 5.55
C ILE A 75 12.20 -13.20 6.83
#